data_AF-A0AA37QID4-F1
#
_entry.id   AF-A0AA37QID4-F1
#
_cell.length_a   1.000
_cell.length_b   1.000
_cell.length_c   1.000
_cell.angle_alpha   90.00
_cell.angle_beta   90.00
_cell.angle_gamma   90.00
#
_symmetry.space_group_name_H-M   'P 1'
#
loop_
_entity.id
_entity.type
_entity.pdbx_description
1 polymer ?
#
loop_
_entity_poly.entity_id
_entity_poly.type
_entity_poly.pdbx_seq_one_letter_code
_entity_poly.pdbx_strand_id
1 'polypeptide(L)'
;MTPLPFPSARRLLALAGLALGASRPAAAQLGVDRSEILMRPAIAAERVGVITVRNVSDRPVQAVVKTEDWDRADDGANRWLPVGSVKGSCGSALTVFPLSVNLDAGASQSIRLVAHDSLATLPRECWSAVVLETVQPPGKNGVSYVIRTAVKVYVEPAGLRAAGEVTAMHVRAGAADADSLEVWFRNSGERHYVARGTVEFRRADNSVAATVELPDYYVLPGARQRALVAMPKLPAGDYLVLSMVDYGGDEIAAMQLEHTVPTPSAPTKAAGK
;
A
#
# COMPACT_ATOMS: atom_id res chain seq x y z
N MET A 1 -79.51 -49.14 -8.34
CA MET A 1 -79.89 -47.77 -7.91
C MET A 1 -78.85 -47.30 -6.90
N THR A 2 -78.28 -46.12 -7.15
CA THR A 2 -77.25 -45.37 -6.37
C THR A 2 -77.60 -45.21 -4.88
N PRO A 3 -76.66 -44.86 -3.94
CA PRO A 3 -75.60 -43.86 -4.11
C PRO A 3 -74.20 -44.14 -3.51
N LEU A 4 -73.27 -43.27 -3.93
CA LEU A 4 -71.89 -43.04 -3.50
C LEU A 4 -71.76 -42.52 -2.05
N PRO A 5 -70.54 -42.59 -1.47
CA PRO A 5 -70.00 -41.39 -0.81
C PRO A 5 -68.57 -41.00 -1.26
N PHE A 6 -68.29 -39.73 -0.96
CA PHE A 6 -67.25 -38.80 -1.43
C PHE A 6 -65.79 -39.10 -1.01
N PRO A 7 -64.81 -38.44 -1.67
CA PRO A 7 -63.37 -38.73 -1.52
C PRO A 7 -62.71 -37.90 -0.41
N SER A 8 -61.78 -38.52 0.32
CA SER A 8 -60.87 -37.84 1.26
C SER A 8 -59.70 -37.20 0.50
N ALA A 9 -59.63 -35.87 0.52
CA ALA A 9 -58.52 -35.09 -0.02
C ALA A 9 -57.24 -35.30 0.81
N ARG A 10 -56.24 -35.98 0.25
CA ARG A 10 -54.86 -35.93 0.73
C ARG A 10 -54.18 -34.70 0.12
N ARG A 11 -53.93 -33.69 0.95
CA ARG A 11 -53.11 -32.51 0.61
C ARG A 11 -51.65 -32.95 0.41
N LEU A 12 -51.15 -32.82 -0.81
CA LEU A 12 -49.71 -32.80 -1.10
C LEU A 12 -49.16 -31.42 -0.73
N LEU A 13 -48.30 -31.35 0.28
CA LEU A 13 -47.45 -30.19 0.51
C LEU A 13 -46.27 -30.26 -0.46
N ALA A 14 -46.24 -29.38 -1.45
CA ALA A 14 -45.06 -29.11 -2.25
C ALA A 14 -44.14 -28.16 -1.46
N LEU A 15 -42.98 -28.65 -0.99
CA LEU A 15 -41.91 -27.80 -0.50
C LEU A 15 -41.24 -27.13 -1.71
N ALA A 16 -41.55 -25.86 -1.94
CA ALA A 16 -40.77 -24.99 -2.80
C ALA A 16 -39.48 -24.60 -2.05
N GLY A 17 -38.37 -25.28 -2.36
CA GLY A 17 -37.05 -24.88 -1.88
C GLY A 17 -36.60 -23.60 -2.60
N LEU A 18 -36.70 -22.45 -1.94
CA LEU A 18 -36.01 -21.24 -2.35
C LEU A 18 -34.49 -21.47 -2.21
N ALA A 19 -33.82 -21.76 -3.32
CA ALA A 19 -32.37 -21.65 -3.40
C ALA A 19 -32.00 -20.16 -3.38
N LEU A 20 -31.70 -19.63 -2.20
CA LEU A 20 -30.98 -18.38 -2.05
C LEU A 20 -29.58 -18.59 -2.66
N GLY A 21 -29.42 -18.16 -3.91
CA GLY A 21 -28.12 -18.09 -4.57
C GLY A 21 -27.24 -17.09 -3.84
N ALA A 22 -26.44 -17.56 -2.88
CA ALA A 22 -25.41 -16.75 -2.25
C ALA A 22 -24.43 -16.29 -3.33
N SER A 23 -24.40 -14.99 -3.60
CA SER A 23 -23.35 -14.35 -4.38
C SER A 23 -22.02 -14.59 -3.67
N ARG A 24 -21.23 -15.54 -4.20
CA ARG A 24 -19.87 -15.74 -3.70
C ARG A 24 -19.06 -14.49 -4.02
N PRO A 25 -18.38 -13.87 -3.04
CA PRO A 25 -17.51 -12.75 -3.31
C PRO A 25 -16.44 -13.20 -4.31
N ALA A 26 -16.12 -12.34 -5.28
CA ALA A 26 -15.03 -12.59 -6.21
C ALA A 26 -13.71 -12.63 -5.43
N ALA A 27 -13.21 -13.83 -5.15
CA ALA A 27 -11.91 -14.03 -4.55
C ALA A 27 -10.81 -13.82 -5.60
N ALA A 28 -9.64 -13.32 -5.18
CA ALA A 28 -8.47 -13.26 -6.04
C ALA A 28 -8.18 -14.65 -6.62
N GLN A 29 -7.95 -14.73 -7.93
CA GLN A 29 -7.75 -16.01 -8.62
C GLN A 29 -6.30 -16.48 -8.56
N LEU A 30 -5.37 -15.53 -8.40
CA LEU A 30 -3.94 -15.78 -8.30
C LEU A 30 -3.40 -15.25 -6.97
N GLY A 31 -2.56 -16.06 -6.32
CA GLY A 31 -1.69 -15.66 -5.23
C GLY A 31 -0.24 -15.58 -5.72
N VAL A 32 0.55 -14.71 -5.09
CA VAL A 32 2.00 -14.63 -5.31
C VAL A 32 2.69 -14.79 -3.96
N ASP A 33 3.79 -15.53 -3.92
CA ASP A 33 4.52 -15.87 -2.70
C ASP A 33 5.18 -14.66 -2.02
N ARG A 34 5.35 -13.56 -2.74
CA ARG A 34 5.96 -12.32 -2.25
C ARG A 34 5.42 -11.08 -2.94
N SER A 35 5.30 -10.00 -2.19
CA SER A 35 4.88 -8.68 -2.69
C SER A 35 6.03 -7.84 -3.21
N GLU A 36 7.27 -8.15 -2.80
CA GLU A 36 8.47 -7.38 -3.16
C GLU A 36 9.69 -8.28 -3.40
N ILE A 37 10.56 -7.88 -4.34
CA ILE A 37 11.88 -8.47 -4.59
C ILE A 37 12.92 -7.36 -4.51
N LEU A 38 13.97 -7.62 -3.75
CA LEU A 38 15.22 -6.88 -3.79
C LEU A 38 16.27 -7.71 -4.55
N MET A 39 16.90 -7.12 -5.55
CA MET A 39 17.95 -7.73 -6.35
C MET A 39 19.23 -6.93 -6.18
N ARG A 40 20.36 -7.60 -5.94
CA ARG A 40 21.68 -6.96 -5.79
C ARG A 40 22.62 -7.45 -6.87
N PRO A 41 22.66 -6.79 -8.03
CA PRO A 41 23.30 -7.35 -9.22
C PRO A 41 24.84 -7.44 -9.12
N ALA A 42 25.46 -6.76 -8.15
CA ALA A 42 26.88 -6.97 -7.81
C ALA A 42 27.17 -8.39 -7.28
N ILE A 43 26.16 -9.08 -6.73
CA ILE A 43 26.25 -10.46 -6.26
C ILE A 43 25.63 -11.34 -7.35
N ALA A 44 26.42 -12.26 -7.92
CA ALA A 44 26.00 -13.03 -9.09
C ALA A 44 24.68 -13.81 -8.87
N ALA A 45 24.48 -14.38 -7.68
CA ALA A 45 23.26 -15.09 -7.33
C ALA A 45 22.04 -14.17 -7.12
N GLU A 46 22.24 -12.91 -6.72
CA GLU A 46 21.17 -11.93 -6.47
C GLU A 46 20.82 -11.10 -7.72
N ARG A 47 21.44 -11.38 -8.87
CA ARG A 47 21.02 -10.89 -10.21
C ARG A 47 19.73 -11.53 -10.70
N VAL A 48 19.29 -12.63 -10.09
CA VAL A 48 18.11 -13.38 -10.49
C VAL A 48 17.10 -13.36 -9.36
N GLY A 49 15.91 -12.83 -9.66
CA GLY A 49 14.74 -12.89 -8.80
C GLY A 49 13.80 -14.00 -9.27
N VAL A 50 13.08 -14.60 -8.33
CA VAL A 50 12.00 -15.54 -8.65
C VAL A 50 10.78 -15.17 -7.82
N ILE A 51 9.62 -15.16 -8.47
CA ILE A 51 8.30 -15.16 -7.83
C ILE A 51 7.58 -16.44 -8.18
N THR A 52 6.82 -16.98 -7.25
CA THR A 52 5.95 -18.14 -7.47
C THR A 52 4.51 -17.67 -7.48
N VAL A 53 3.84 -17.93 -8.60
CA VAL A 53 2.43 -17.63 -8.79
C VAL A 53 1.65 -18.90 -8.60
N ARG A 54 0.60 -18.85 -7.80
CA ARG A 54 -0.30 -19.97 -7.54
C ARG A 54 -1.72 -19.63 -7.92
N ASN A 55 -2.39 -20.52 -8.64
CA ASN A 55 -3.82 -20.45 -8.80
C ASN A 55 -4.50 -20.89 -7.50
N VAL A 56 -5.17 -19.96 -6.83
CA VAL A 56 -5.87 -20.20 -5.56
C VAL A 56 -7.37 -20.44 -5.75
N SER A 57 -7.82 -20.49 -7.00
CA SER A 57 -9.20 -20.80 -7.37
C SER A 57 -9.42 -22.29 -7.69
N ASP A 58 -10.67 -22.66 -7.92
CA ASP A 58 -11.14 -24.00 -8.27
C ASP A 58 -11.25 -24.25 -9.78
N ARG A 59 -10.75 -23.32 -10.61
CA ARG A 59 -10.83 -23.36 -12.08
C ARG A 59 -9.52 -22.92 -12.72
N PRO A 60 -9.22 -23.32 -13.96
CA PRO A 60 -8.03 -22.84 -14.67
C PRO A 60 -8.02 -21.31 -14.81
N VAL A 61 -6.82 -20.72 -14.69
CA VAL A 61 -6.61 -19.28 -14.79
C VAL A 61 -5.47 -19.00 -15.75
N GLN A 62 -5.71 -18.08 -16.69
CA GLN A 62 -4.68 -17.52 -17.55
C GLN A 62 -4.36 -16.09 -17.10
N ALA A 63 -3.08 -15.75 -17.09
CA ALA A 63 -2.64 -14.37 -16.87
C ALA A 63 -1.51 -13.98 -17.81
N VAL A 64 -1.47 -12.69 -18.12
CA VAL A 64 -0.34 -12.04 -18.80
C VAL A 64 0.55 -11.41 -17.73
N VAL A 65 1.85 -11.54 -17.92
CA VAL A 65 2.88 -10.96 -17.06
C VAL A 65 3.49 -9.79 -17.80
N LYS A 66 3.47 -8.61 -17.19
CA LYS A 66 3.99 -7.36 -17.75
C LYS A 66 4.94 -6.71 -16.76
N THR A 67 5.86 -5.90 -17.28
CA THR A 67 6.65 -4.98 -16.47
C THR A 67 6.02 -3.60 -16.55
N GLU A 68 5.85 -2.96 -15.39
CA GLU A 68 5.36 -1.58 -15.29
C GLU A 68 6.25 -0.78 -14.34
N ASP A 69 6.20 0.53 -14.47
CA ASP A 69 6.76 1.41 -13.46
C ASP A 69 5.69 1.76 -12.43
N TRP A 70 6.15 2.26 -11.30
CA TRP A 70 5.26 2.82 -10.29
C TRP A 70 5.97 3.94 -9.55
N ASP A 71 5.17 4.80 -8.94
CA ASP A 71 5.64 5.72 -7.91
C ASP A 71 4.56 5.85 -6.83
N ARG A 72 4.76 6.78 -5.90
CA ARG A 72 3.74 7.13 -4.90
C ARG A 72 3.35 8.60 -5.05
N ALA A 73 2.08 8.87 -4.82
CA ALA A 73 1.63 10.22 -4.53
C ALA A 73 2.11 10.65 -3.13
N ASP A 74 2.02 11.94 -2.85
CA ASP A 74 2.47 12.52 -1.58
C ASP A 74 1.73 11.92 -0.37
N ASP A 75 0.51 11.39 -0.54
CA ASP A 75 -0.27 10.70 0.51
C ASP A 75 0.08 9.20 0.68
N GLY A 76 1.02 8.70 -0.12
CA GLY A 76 1.41 7.29 -0.13
C GLY A 76 0.56 6.40 -1.05
N ALA A 77 -0.40 6.92 -1.79
CA ALA A 77 -1.11 6.10 -2.78
C ALA A 77 -0.16 5.67 -3.91
N ASN A 78 -0.19 4.39 -4.29
CA ASN A 78 0.61 3.90 -5.43
C ASN A 78 -0.01 4.39 -6.74
N ARG A 79 0.82 4.81 -7.69
CA ARG A 79 0.42 5.07 -9.08
C ARG A 79 1.19 4.14 -10.01
N TRP A 80 0.47 3.49 -10.91
CA TRP A 80 1.02 2.57 -11.89
C TRP A 80 1.21 3.28 -13.22
N LEU A 81 2.38 3.09 -13.83
CA LEU A 81 2.84 3.87 -14.97
C LEU A 81 3.43 2.95 -16.05
N PRO A 82 3.36 3.34 -17.33
CA PRO A 82 4.08 2.64 -18.38
C PRO A 82 5.58 2.55 -18.06
N VAL A 83 6.21 1.47 -18.50
CA VAL A 83 7.66 1.29 -18.33
C VAL A 83 8.47 2.44 -18.95
N GLY A 84 9.50 2.91 -18.25
CA GLY A 84 10.33 4.06 -18.64
C GLY A 84 9.74 5.43 -18.29
N SER A 85 8.61 5.49 -17.58
CA SER A 85 7.95 6.76 -17.25
C SER A 85 8.55 7.46 -16.02
N VAL A 86 9.21 6.72 -15.14
CA VAL A 86 9.86 7.28 -13.95
C VAL A 86 11.37 7.30 -14.09
N LYS A 87 12.02 8.31 -13.49
CA LYS A 87 13.48 8.46 -13.55
C LYS A 87 14.25 7.24 -13.02
N GLY A 88 13.67 6.53 -12.06
CA GLY A 88 14.26 5.33 -11.48
C GLY A 88 13.79 4.03 -12.10
N SER A 89 13.21 4.02 -13.31
CA SER A 89 12.74 2.78 -13.94
C SER A 89 13.87 1.75 -14.11
N CYS A 90 13.62 0.49 -13.77
CA CYS A 90 14.50 -0.62 -14.16
C CYS A 90 14.16 -1.18 -15.55
N GLY A 91 13.01 -0.85 -16.11
CA GLY A 91 12.28 -1.81 -16.94
C GLY A 91 12.89 -2.12 -18.30
N SER A 92 13.79 -1.30 -18.85
CA SER A 92 14.53 -1.63 -20.08
C SER A 92 15.66 -2.64 -19.84
N ALA A 93 16.12 -2.79 -18.60
CA ALA A 93 17.24 -3.62 -18.19
C ALA A 93 16.82 -4.74 -17.21
N LEU A 94 15.52 -4.98 -17.08
CA LEU A 94 14.92 -6.06 -16.30
C LEU A 94 14.19 -7.03 -17.23
N THR A 95 14.69 -8.24 -17.38
CA THR A 95 14.04 -9.29 -18.17
C THR A 95 13.13 -10.16 -17.30
N VAL A 96 11.88 -10.35 -17.73
CA VAL A 96 10.88 -11.15 -17.03
C VAL A 96 10.42 -12.30 -17.92
N PHE A 97 10.40 -13.52 -17.38
CA PHE A 97 9.97 -14.71 -18.14
C PHE A 97 9.34 -15.77 -17.22
N PRO A 98 8.25 -16.44 -17.64
CA PRO A 98 7.51 -16.23 -18.90
C PRO A 98 6.59 -14.99 -18.84
N LEU A 99 6.17 -14.53 -20.01
CA LEU A 99 5.25 -13.38 -20.16
C LEU A 99 3.76 -13.78 -20.08
N SER A 100 3.48 -15.07 -19.96
CA SER A 100 2.14 -15.59 -19.71
C SER A 100 2.22 -16.86 -18.88
N VAL A 101 1.18 -17.10 -18.10
CA VAL A 101 1.00 -18.30 -17.31
C VAL A 101 -0.39 -18.85 -17.55
N ASN A 102 -0.50 -20.18 -17.59
CA ASN A 102 -1.76 -20.89 -17.65
C ASN A 102 -1.71 -21.97 -16.56
N LEU A 103 -2.53 -21.80 -15.53
CA LEU A 103 -2.47 -22.60 -14.32
C LEU A 103 -3.79 -23.32 -14.10
N ASP A 104 -3.73 -24.65 -14.03
CA ASP A 104 -4.84 -25.46 -13.51
C ASP A 104 -5.17 -25.07 -12.06
N ALA A 105 -6.34 -25.51 -11.58
CA ALA A 105 -6.76 -25.25 -10.21
C ALA A 105 -5.70 -25.75 -9.20
N GLY A 106 -5.26 -24.88 -8.29
CA GLY A 106 -4.24 -25.19 -7.28
C GLY A 106 -2.79 -25.24 -7.79
N ALA A 107 -2.56 -25.20 -9.11
CA ALA A 107 -1.23 -25.29 -9.71
C ALA A 107 -0.40 -24.02 -9.44
N SER A 108 0.92 -24.16 -9.53
CA SER A 108 1.87 -23.06 -9.34
C SER A 108 2.92 -23.03 -10.45
N GLN A 109 3.43 -21.84 -10.74
CA GLN A 109 4.50 -21.63 -11.72
C GLN A 109 5.40 -20.50 -11.27
N SER A 110 6.70 -20.69 -11.46
CA SER A 110 7.70 -19.66 -11.19
C SER A 110 7.86 -18.70 -12.37
N ILE A 111 7.96 -17.42 -12.07
CA ILE A 111 8.37 -16.37 -13.01
C ILE A 111 9.76 -15.90 -12.57
N ARG A 112 10.69 -15.91 -13.51
CA ARG A 112 12.08 -15.49 -13.32
C ARG A 112 12.25 -14.05 -13.78
N LEU A 113 12.95 -13.29 -12.96
CA LEU A 113 13.39 -11.92 -13.22
C LEU A 113 14.92 -11.92 -13.31
N VAL A 114 15.48 -11.24 -14.30
CA VAL A 114 16.93 -11.13 -14.49
C VAL A 114 17.28 -9.66 -14.64
N ALA A 115 18.06 -9.13 -13.70
CA ALA A 115 18.66 -7.81 -13.79
C ALA A 115 19.89 -7.87 -14.70
N HIS A 116 19.95 -6.97 -15.70
CA HIS A 116 21.13 -6.85 -16.56
C HIS A 116 22.30 -6.24 -15.80
N ASP A 117 23.52 -6.51 -16.29
CA ASP A 117 24.75 -6.04 -15.65
C ASP A 117 24.86 -4.51 -15.61
N SER A 118 24.21 -3.81 -16.55
CA SER A 118 24.12 -2.34 -16.54
C SER A 118 23.45 -1.77 -15.28
N LEU A 119 22.63 -2.57 -14.59
CA LEU A 119 22.00 -2.17 -13.34
C LEU A 119 22.95 -2.24 -12.14
N ALA A 120 24.09 -2.92 -12.24
CA ALA A 120 25.04 -3.06 -11.12
C ALA A 120 25.87 -1.82 -10.83
N THR A 121 25.95 -0.89 -11.79
CA THR A 121 26.77 0.32 -11.71
C THR A 121 25.93 1.59 -11.61
N LEU A 122 24.61 1.48 -11.39
CA LEU A 122 23.77 2.67 -11.24
C LEU A 122 24.16 3.43 -9.96
N PRO A 123 24.14 4.77 -9.99
CA PRO A 123 24.44 5.60 -8.81
C PRO A 123 23.27 5.68 -7.82
N ARG A 124 22.21 4.89 -8.04
CA ARG A 124 20.99 4.82 -7.25
C ARG A 124 20.26 3.53 -7.55
N GLU A 125 19.39 3.13 -6.64
CA GLU A 125 18.43 2.07 -6.86
C GLU A 125 17.50 2.42 -8.02
N CYS A 126 17.20 1.42 -8.85
CA CYS A 126 16.07 1.48 -9.76
C CYS A 126 14.92 0.62 -9.23
N TRP A 127 13.71 0.92 -9.66
CA TRP A 127 12.52 0.16 -9.34
C TRP A 127 11.59 0.02 -10.54
N SER A 128 10.88 -1.10 -10.58
CA SER A 128 9.73 -1.36 -11.46
C SER A 128 8.80 -2.33 -10.72
N ALA A 129 7.80 -2.88 -11.40
CA ALA A 129 6.95 -3.93 -10.89
C ALA A 129 6.69 -4.99 -11.96
N VAL A 130 6.57 -6.24 -11.52
CA VAL A 130 6.01 -7.33 -12.34
C VAL A 130 4.53 -7.43 -12.02
N VAL A 131 3.70 -7.16 -13.02
CA VAL A 131 2.25 -7.13 -12.92
C VAL A 131 1.66 -8.36 -13.60
N LEU A 132 0.89 -9.13 -12.85
CA LEU A 132 0.06 -10.22 -13.34
C LEU A 132 -1.37 -9.72 -13.56
N GLU A 133 -1.83 -9.84 -14.79
CA GLU A 133 -3.17 -9.44 -15.19
C GLU A 133 -3.95 -10.68 -15.66
N THR A 134 -5.01 -11.03 -14.94
CA THR A 134 -5.85 -12.18 -15.29
C THR A 134 -6.60 -11.91 -16.59
N VAL A 135 -6.54 -12.85 -17.53
CA VAL A 135 -7.32 -12.79 -18.78
C VAL A 135 -8.72 -13.34 -18.47
N GLN A 136 -9.73 -12.48 -18.56
CA GLN A 136 -11.13 -12.90 -18.42
C GLN A 136 -11.71 -13.26 -19.80
N PRO A 137 -12.43 -14.38 -19.94
CA PRO A 137 -13.19 -14.64 -21.15
C PRO A 137 -14.30 -13.58 -21.31
N PRO A 138 -14.68 -13.20 -22.55
CA PRO A 138 -15.75 -12.23 -22.77
C PRO A 138 -17.06 -12.71 -22.13
N GLY A 139 -17.56 -11.97 -21.15
CA GLY A 139 -18.85 -12.24 -20.51
C GLY A 139 -20.01 -11.84 -21.44
N LYS A 140 -21.04 -12.69 -21.56
CA LYS A 140 -22.21 -12.40 -22.40
C LYS A 140 -23.25 -11.50 -21.73
N ASN A 141 -23.26 -11.42 -20.38
CA ASN A 141 -24.07 -10.50 -19.57
C ASN A 141 -23.46 -10.45 -18.15
N GLY A 142 -23.11 -9.26 -17.63
CA GLY A 142 -22.64 -9.08 -16.26
C GLY A 142 -21.43 -8.15 -16.10
N VAL A 143 -21.06 -7.87 -14.86
CA VAL A 143 -19.85 -7.09 -14.52
C VAL A 143 -18.62 -7.99 -14.66
N SER A 144 -17.64 -7.54 -15.44
CA SER A 144 -16.33 -8.19 -15.54
C SER A 144 -15.31 -7.40 -14.72
N TYR A 145 -14.45 -8.11 -13.99
CA TYR A 145 -13.36 -7.54 -13.20
C TYR A 145 -12.03 -8.05 -13.73
N VAL A 146 -11.07 -7.15 -13.92
CA VAL A 146 -9.67 -7.51 -14.18
C VAL A 146 -8.89 -7.30 -12.89
N ILE A 147 -8.34 -8.38 -12.35
CA ILE A 147 -7.49 -8.31 -11.15
C ILE A 147 -6.04 -8.19 -11.62
N ARG A 148 -5.36 -7.16 -11.10
CA ARG A 148 -3.94 -6.91 -11.34
C ARG A 148 -3.19 -7.12 -10.03
N THR A 149 -2.28 -8.07 -10.02
CA THR A 149 -1.42 -8.35 -8.86
C THR A 149 -0.01 -7.91 -9.20
N ALA A 150 0.53 -6.95 -8.45
CA ALA A 150 1.84 -6.39 -8.71
C ALA A 150 2.84 -6.81 -7.64
N VAL A 151 4.01 -7.28 -8.08
CA VAL A 151 5.19 -7.49 -7.24
C VAL A 151 6.17 -6.36 -7.53
N LYS A 152 6.51 -5.57 -6.51
CA LYS A 152 7.51 -4.51 -6.68
C LYS A 152 8.90 -5.13 -6.79
N VAL A 153 9.71 -4.56 -7.67
CA VAL A 153 11.07 -5.00 -7.92
C VAL A 153 11.98 -3.82 -7.67
N TYR A 154 12.96 -4.01 -6.80
CA TYR A 154 14.01 -3.06 -6.48
C TYR A 154 15.33 -3.68 -6.90
N VAL A 155 16.18 -2.89 -7.55
CA VAL A 155 17.54 -3.30 -7.92
C VAL A 155 18.51 -2.33 -7.26
N GLU A 156 19.26 -2.85 -6.29
CA GLU A 156 20.14 -2.10 -5.39
C GLU A 156 21.61 -2.38 -5.76
N PRO A 157 22.26 -1.46 -6.51
CA PRO A 157 23.71 -1.41 -6.63
C PRO A 157 24.43 -1.41 -5.27
N ALA A 158 25.70 -1.81 -5.26
CA ALA A 158 26.50 -1.74 -4.05
C ALA A 158 26.85 -0.28 -3.67
N GLY A 159 26.93 0.00 -2.38
CA GLY A 159 27.45 1.27 -1.86
C GLY A 159 26.47 2.45 -1.88
N LEU A 160 25.18 2.21 -2.06
CA LEU A 160 24.17 3.28 -2.03
C LEU A 160 24.04 3.90 -0.64
N ARG A 161 24.02 5.23 -0.58
CA ARG A 161 23.98 5.98 0.67
C ARG A 161 22.55 6.23 1.17
N ALA A 162 22.38 6.06 2.48
CA ALA A 162 21.18 6.47 3.20
C ALA A 162 21.13 8.01 3.37
N ALA A 163 19.98 8.64 3.12
CA ALA A 163 19.77 10.05 3.46
C ALA A 163 18.27 10.39 3.50
N GLY A 164 17.85 11.07 4.57
CA GLY A 164 16.46 11.45 4.79
C GLY A 164 16.35 12.78 5.53
N GLU A 165 15.25 13.48 5.30
CA GLU A 165 15.00 14.79 5.92
C GLU A 165 13.51 14.95 6.23
N VAL A 166 13.19 15.50 7.41
CA VAL A 166 11.84 16.04 7.69
C VAL A 166 11.80 17.46 7.14
N THR A 167 11.16 17.66 6.00
CA THR A 167 11.23 18.93 5.27
C THR A 167 10.20 19.97 5.71
N ALA A 168 9.11 19.53 6.36
CA ALA A 168 8.06 20.42 6.84
C ALA A 168 7.18 19.75 7.91
N MET A 169 6.66 20.58 8.81
CA MET A 169 5.66 20.21 9.79
C MET A 169 4.59 21.31 9.88
N HIS A 170 3.32 20.93 9.78
CA HIS A 170 2.20 21.88 9.77
C HIS A 170 1.05 21.38 10.62
N VAL A 171 0.53 22.24 11.50
CA VAL A 171 -0.77 22.03 12.12
C VAL A 171 -1.86 22.48 11.13
N ARG A 172 -2.83 21.61 10.86
CA ARG A 172 -3.95 21.85 9.97
C ARG A 172 -5.24 21.88 10.80
N ALA A 173 -6.03 22.93 10.63
CA ALA A 173 -7.35 23.02 11.24
C ALA A 173 -8.26 21.89 10.74
N GLY A 174 -8.91 21.19 11.66
CA GLY A 174 -9.83 20.09 11.34
C GLY A 174 -11.19 20.56 10.82
N ALA A 175 -11.89 19.72 10.06
CA ALA A 175 -13.26 19.98 9.60
C ALA A 175 -14.34 19.79 10.68
N ALA A 176 -13.96 19.39 11.91
CA ALA A 176 -14.87 19.10 13.02
C ALA A 176 -14.17 19.22 14.39
N ASP A 177 -13.41 20.30 14.61
CA ASP A 177 -12.74 20.65 15.88
C ASP A 177 -11.55 19.76 16.32
N ALA A 178 -11.11 18.83 15.47
CA ALA A 178 -9.89 18.06 15.70
C ALA A 178 -8.81 18.45 14.69
N ASP A 179 -7.86 19.27 15.14
CA ASP A 179 -6.68 19.61 14.36
C ASP A 179 -5.89 18.35 13.98
N SER A 180 -5.11 18.46 12.92
CA SER A 180 -4.22 17.39 12.48
C SER A 180 -2.80 17.92 12.32
N LEU A 181 -1.84 17.05 12.54
CA LEU A 181 -0.44 17.33 12.31
C LEU A 181 -0.02 16.66 11.00
N GLU A 182 0.51 17.48 10.10
CA GLU A 182 1.08 17.08 8.84
C GLU A 182 2.60 17.09 8.93
N VAL A 183 3.24 15.97 8.62
CA VAL A 183 4.72 15.81 8.66
C VAL A 183 5.21 15.30 7.31
N TRP A 184 6.09 16.07 6.67
CA TRP A 184 6.69 15.73 5.39
C TRP A 184 8.08 15.14 5.56
N PHE A 185 8.27 13.95 5.01
CA PHE A 185 9.58 13.30 4.94
C PHE A 185 10.03 13.17 3.49
N ARG A 186 11.29 13.46 3.22
CA ARG A 186 11.93 13.34 1.90
C ARG A 186 13.07 12.34 1.97
N ASN A 187 13.11 11.43 1.00
CA ASN A 187 14.27 10.59 0.75
C ASN A 187 15.22 11.35 -0.18
N SER A 188 16.32 11.86 0.37
CA SER A 188 17.40 12.53 -0.37
C SER A 188 18.57 11.58 -0.70
N GLY A 189 18.44 10.31 -0.32
CA GLY A 189 19.43 9.27 -0.56
C GLY A 189 19.20 8.51 -1.86
N GLU A 190 19.84 7.34 -1.94
CA GLU A 190 20.01 6.63 -3.21
C GLU A 190 19.21 5.33 -3.31
N ARG A 191 18.64 4.83 -2.21
CA ARG A 191 17.77 3.65 -2.16
C ARG A 191 16.43 3.99 -1.48
N HIS A 192 15.39 3.19 -1.69
CA HIS A 192 14.13 3.36 -0.97
C HIS A 192 14.28 3.08 0.54
N TYR A 193 13.42 3.70 1.35
CA TYR A 193 13.31 3.41 2.78
C TYR A 193 11.88 3.11 3.17
N VAL A 194 11.75 2.29 4.21
CA VAL A 194 10.57 2.22 5.06
C VAL A 194 10.94 2.92 6.36
N ALA A 195 10.70 4.23 6.41
CA ALA A 195 11.06 5.05 7.56
C ALA A 195 9.92 5.07 8.58
N ARG A 196 10.28 5.00 9.87
CA ARG A 196 9.34 5.03 10.99
C ARG A 196 9.48 6.34 11.73
N GLY A 197 8.37 6.93 12.12
CA GLY A 197 8.38 8.24 12.72
C GLY A 197 7.54 8.32 13.98
N THR A 198 7.94 9.20 14.88
CA THR A 198 7.20 9.56 16.09
C THR A 198 7.17 11.07 16.23
N VAL A 199 6.08 11.60 16.79
CA VAL A 199 5.99 12.99 17.21
C VAL A 199 5.77 13.05 18.71
N GLU A 200 6.60 13.83 19.39
CA GLU A 200 6.43 14.15 20.80
C GLU A 200 5.96 15.59 20.99
N PHE A 201 5.02 15.77 21.90
CA PHE A 201 4.54 17.08 22.34
C PHE A 201 5.15 17.35 23.71
N ARG A 202 6.15 18.22 23.78
CA ARG A 202 6.90 18.51 25.01
C ARG A 202 6.51 19.86 25.61
N ARG A 203 6.46 19.93 26.93
CA ARG A 203 6.27 21.21 27.65
C ARG A 203 7.62 21.93 27.81
N ALA A 204 7.58 23.16 28.31
CA ALA A 204 8.76 23.98 28.57
C ALA A 204 9.76 23.33 29.56
N ASP A 205 9.29 22.46 30.46
CA ASP A 205 10.13 21.68 31.38
C ASP A 205 10.69 20.39 30.74
N ASN A 206 10.54 20.23 29.42
CA ASN A 206 10.94 19.07 28.63
C ASN A 206 10.18 17.76 28.98
N SER A 207 9.10 17.83 29.78
CA SER A 207 8.22 16.69 29.99
C SER A 207 7.39 16.40 28.74
N VAL A 208 7.26 15.12 28.39
CA VAL A 208 6.42 14.67 27.28
C VAL A 208 4.95 14.68 27.73
N ALA A 209 4.13 15.48 27.07
CA ALA A 209 2.68 15.55 27.28
C ALA A 209 1.93 14.49 26.47
N ALA A 210 2.41 14.18 25.26
CA ALA A 210 1.87 13.14 24.40
C ALA A 210 2.92 12.66 23.40
N THR A 211 2.76 11.43 22.92
CA THR A 211 3.51 10.85 21.81
C THR A 211 2.52 10.30 20.79
N VAL A 212 2.79 10.53 19.51
CA VAL A 212 1.98 10.04 18.38
C VAL A 212 2.89 9.32 17.40
N GLU A 213 2.54 8.08 17.07
CA GLU A 213 3.19 7.33 16.00
C GLU A 213 2.77 7.88 14.64
N LEU A 214 3.75 8.11 13.77
CA LEU A 214 3.50 8.44 12.37
C LEU A 214 3.31 7.13 11.57
N PRO A 215 2.44 7.12 10.54
CA PRO A 215 2.42 6.01 9.60
C PRO A 215 3.78 5.84 8.92
N ASP A 216 4.13 4.60 8.59
CA ASP A 216 5.36 4.28 7.86
C ASP A 216 5.47 5.07 6.54
N TYR A 217 6.64 5.64 6.32
CA TYR A 217 7.00 6.31 5.08
C TYR A 217 7.69 5.31 4.14
N TYR A 218 7.03 4.93 3.03
CA TYR A 218 7.68 4.15 1.97
C TYR A 218 8.07 5.12 0.86
N VAL A 219 9.32 5.56 0.86
CA VAL A 219 9.76 6.69 0.01
C VAL A 219 10.89 6.25 -0.91
N LEU A 220 10.63 6.37 -2.21
CA LEU A 220 11.59 6.09 -3.29
C LEU A 220 12.70 7.16 -3.35
N PRO A 221 13.86 6.87 -3.94
CA PRO A 221 14.95 7.84 -4.10
C PRO A 221 14.48 9.15 -4.73
N GLY A 222 14.71 10.27 -4.02
CA GLY A 222 14.34 11.62 -4.46
C GLY A 222 12.87 11.99 -4.25
N ALA A 223 12.01 11.06 -3.84
CA ALA A 223 10.61 11.31 -3.56
C ALA A 223 10.40 11.87 -2.14
N ARG A 224 9.17 12.30 -1.87
CA ARG A 224 8.69 12.71 -0.55
C ARG A 224 7.36 12.03 -0.25
N GLN A 225 7.03 11.93 1.02
CA GLN A 225 5.73 11.47 1.48
C GLN A 225 5.29 12.30 2.69
N ARG A 226 3.98 12.52 2.76
CA ARG A 226 3.28 13.23 3.80
C ARG A 226 2.60 12.23 4.73
N ALA A 227 2.84 12.36 6.02
CA ALA A 227 2.02 11.75 7.05
C ALA A 227 1.00 12.78 7.56
N LEU A 228 -0.21 12.31 7.84
CA LEU A 228 -1.25 13.09 8.50
C LEU A 228 -1.74 12.30 9.70
N VAL A 229 -1.60 12.88 10.90
CA VAL A 229 -2.06 12.27 12.15
C VAL A 229 -3.00 13.22 12.88
N ALA A 230 -3.94 12.66 13.65
CA ALA A 230 -4.79 13.48 14.50
C ALA A 230 -3.96 14.12 15.62
N MET A 231 -4.24 15.39 15.94
CA MET A 231 -3.65 16.02 17.12
C MET A 231 -4.15 15.32 18.40
N PRO A 232 -3.26 14.99 19.34
CA PRO A 232 -3.69 14.50 20.64
C PRO A 232 -4.43 15.60 21.39
N LYS A 233 -5.32 15.20 22.31
CA LYS A 233 -5.96 16.13 23.23
C LYS A 233 -4.93 16.61 24.25
N LEU A 234 -4.51 17.85 24.13
CA LEU A 234 -3.53 18.49 25.00
C LEU A 234 -4.23 19.51 25.92
N PRO A 235 -3.81 19.63 27.19
CA PRO A 235 -4.18 20.77 28.02
C PRO A 235 -3.76 22.10 27.38
N ALA A 236 -4.43 23.18 27.75
CA ALA A 236 -4.02 24.52 27.34
C ALA A 236 -2.58 24.83 27.79
N GLY A 237 -1.81 25.48 26.94
CA GLY A 237 -0.40 25.82 27.20
C GLY A 237 0.46 25.78 25.93
N ASP A 238 1.74 26.07 26.11
CA ASP A 238 2.74 26.08 25.05
C ASP A 238 3.51 24.76 24.99
N TYR A 239 3.73 24.29 23.76
CA TYR A 239 4.38 23.02 23.46
C TYR A 239 5.46 23.19 22.40
N LEU A 240 6.55 22.44 22.57
CA LEU A 240 7.50 22.11 21.52
C LEU A 240 7.10 20.77 20.90
N VAL A 241 6.67 20.79 19.64
CA VAL A 241 6.34 19.59 18.87
C VAL A 241 7.61 19.12 18.18
N LEU A 242 8.09 17.93 18.51
CA LEU A 242 9.30 17.32 17.96
C LEU A 242 8.93 16.09 17.13
N SER A 243 9.14 16.18 15.82
CA SER A 243 9.07 15.02 14.92
C SER A 243 10.44 14.38 14.79
N MET A 244 10.48 13.05 14.87
CA MET A 244 11.68 12.23 14.73
C MET A 244 11.36 11.08 13.76
N VAL A 245 12.15 10.93 12.70
CA VAL A 245 11.97 9.91 11.68
C VAL A 245 13.26 9.11 11.52
N ASP A 246 13.20 7.83 11.88
CA ASP A 246 14.24 6.84 11.65
C ASP A 246 14.07 6.22 10.25
N TYR A 247 15.04 6.46 9.38
CA TYR A 247 15.10 5.91 8.03
C TYR A 247 16.20 4.86 7.85
N GLY A 248 16.84 4.41 8.94
CA GLY A 248 17.93 3.45 8.93
C GLY A 248 19.25 4.02 8.40
N GLY A 249 19.46 5.33 8.52
CA GLY A 249 20.75 5.99 8.31
C GLY A 249 21.53 6.15 9.61
N ASP A 250 22.65 6.87 9.54
CA ASP A 250 23.50 7.14 10.72
C ASP A 250 22.88 8.18 11.67
N GLU A 251 21.86 8.91 11.19
CA GLU A 251 21.18 9.99 11.92
C GLU A 251 19.66 9.82 11.86
N ILE A 252 18.97 10.36 12.87
CA ILE A 252 17.52 10.51 12.89
C ILE A 252 17.16 11.84 12.26
N ALA A 253 16.26 11.84 11.27
CA ALA A 253 15.75 13.08 10.70
C ALA A 253 14.76 13.72 11.68
N ALA A 254 15.03 14.93 12.14
CA ALA A 254 14.19 15.60 13.14
C ALA A 254 13.81 17.02 12.74
N MET A 255 12.64 17.46 13.18
CA MET A 255 12.16 18.84 13.02
C MET A 255 11.33 19.24 14.23
N GLN A 256 11.40 20.51 14.61
CA GLN A 256 10.61 21.06 15.72
C GLN A 256 9.70 22.20 15.26
N LEU A 257 8.57 22.36 15.94
CA LEU A 257 7.61 23.45 15.76
C LEU A 257 7.07 23.88 17.13
N GLU A 258 6.89 25.18 17.35
CA GLU A 258 6.17 25.69 18.51
C GLU A 258 4.66 25.63 18.28
N HIS A 259 3.90 25.21 19.28
CA HIS A 259 2.45 25.11 19.22
C HIS A 259 1.79 25.53 20.54
N THR A 260 0.82 26.44 20.47
CA THR A 260 0.03 26.87 21.63
C THR A 260 -1.37 26.31 21.55
N VAL A 261 -1.79 25.64 22.61
CA VAL A 261 -3.18 25.21 22.81
C VAL A 261 -3.90 26.28 23.62
N PRO A 262 -4.93 26.94 23.08
CA PRO A 262 -5.61 28.04 23.77
C PRO A 262 -6.35 27.55 25.02
N THR A 263 -6.48 28.43 26.01
CA THR A 263 -7.35 28.19 27.17
C THR A 263 -8.81 28.18 26.69
N PRO A 264 -9.65 27.19 27.08
CA PRO A 264 -11.06 27.22 26.75
C PRO A 264 -11.69 28.53 27.22
N SER A 265 -12.31 29.27 26.32
CA SER A 265 -13.01 30.49 26.69
C SER A 265 -14.16 30.15 27.64
N ALA A 266 -14.34 30.95 28.70
CA ALA A 266 -15.48 30.79 29.60
C ALA A 266 -16.78 30.90 28.78
N PRO A 267 -17.80 30.05 29.03
CA PRO A 267 -19.06 30.14 28.32
C PRO A 267 -19.65 31.52 28.55
N THR A 268 -19.85 32.28 27.46
CA THR A 268 -20.58 33.54 27.46
C THR A 268 -21.95 33.27 28.07
N LYS A 269 -22.20 33.75 29.30
CA LYS A 269 -23.55 33.76 29.85
C LYS A 269 -24.41 34.52 28.85
N ALA A 270 -25.35 33.82 28.20
CA ALA A 270 -26.41 34.45 27.43
C ALA A 270 -27.04 35.51 28.36
N ALA A 271 -26.90 36.79 27.99
CA ALA A 271 -27.54 37.87 28.70
C ALA A 271 -29.05 37.64 28.56
N GLY A 272 -29.66 37.13 29.63
CA GLY A 272 -31.10 37.14 29.75
C GLY A 272 -31.55 38.58 29.93
N LYS A 273 -32.07 39.18 28.86
CA LYS A 273 -33.30 40.00 28.80
C LYS A 273 -33.45 40.65 27.43
#